data_AF-A0A3B9I6M0-F1
#
_entry.id   AF-A0A3B9I6M0-F1
#
_cell.length_a   1.000
_cell.length_b   1.000
_cell.length_c   1.000
_cell.angle_alpha   90.00
_cell.angle_beta   90.00
_cell.angle_gamma   90.00
#
_symmetry.space_group_name_H-M   'P 1'
#
loop_
_entity.id
_entity.type
_entity.pdbx_description
1 polymer ?
#
loop_
_entity_poly.entity_id
_entity_poly.type
_entity_poly.pdbx_seq_one_letter_code
_entity_poly.pdbx_strand_id
1 'polypeptide(L)'
;METNKVLFIIFCLIDLLFIGLAMNSFGIMPEFGHHLAAYSEFIIAMISLYGAGASVLNKHFGKPFLPVGKPFGIFKGEKTPKAIIPAAS
;
A
#
# COMPACT_ATOMS: atom_id res chain seq x y z
N MET A 1 0.95 -1.43 -12.29
CA MET A 1 -0.05 -1.09 -11.24
C MET A 1 0.68 -0.29 -10.19
N GLU A 2 0.62 1.03 -10.24
CA GLU A 2 1.21 1.84 -9.18
C GLU A 2 0.42 1.64 -7.88
N THR A 3 1.13 1.51 -6.76
CA THR A 3 0.57 1.25 -5.42
C THR A 3 -0.26 2.45 -4.96
N ASN A 4 -1.49 2.19 -4.49
CA ASN A 4 -2.35 3.22 -3.91
C ASN A 4 -1.86 3.56 -2.48
N LYS A 5 -2.24 4.74 -1.96
CA LYS A 5 -1.74 5.22 -0.66
C LYS A 5 -2.09 4.28 0.49
N VAL A 6 -3.27 3.65 0.41
CA VAL A 6 -3.75 2.69 1.40
C VAL A 6 -2.79 1.51 1.53
N LEU A 7 -2.41 0.89 0.40
CA LEU A 7 -1.54 -0.27 0.38
C LEU A 7 -0.11 0.09 0.83
N PHE A 8 0.36 1.31 0.53
CA PHE A 8 1.63 1.82 1.05
C PHE A 8 1.63 1.92 2.59
N ILE A 9 0.56 2.49 3.18
CA ILE A 9 0.45 2.60 4.64
C ILE A 9 0.44 1.21 5.28
N ILE A 10 -0.27 0.24 4.69
CA ILE A 10 -0.27 -1.14 5.17
C ILE A 10 1.15 -1.71 5.17
N PHE A 11 1.94 -1.52 4.12
CA PHE A 11 3.33 -1.99 4.09
C PHE A 11 4.19 -1.37 5.20
N CYS A 12 4.12 -0.06 5.40
CA CYS A 12 4.87 0.58 6.49
C CYS A 12 4.47 0.05 7.87
N LEU A 13 3.20 -0.25 8.09
CA LEU A 13 2.73 -0.83 9.36
C LEU A 13 3.17 -2.28 9.53
N ILE A 14 3.22 -3.06 8.46
CA ILE A 14 3.73 -4.44 8.49
C ILE A 14 5.20 -4.46 8.91
N ASP A 15 6.02 -3.51 8.46
CA ASP A 15 7.41 -3.39 8.90
C ASP A 15 7.50 -3.13 10.42
N LEU A 16 6.64 -2.25 10.96
CA LEU A 16 6.56 -1.99 12.41
C LEU A 16 6.07 -3.22 13.19
N LEU A 17 5.09 -3.95 12.66
CA LEU A 17 4.59 -5.19 13.24
C LEU A 17 5.70 -6.25 13.31
N PHE A 18 6.49 -6.39 12.25
CA PHE A 18 7.63 -7.31 12.24
C PHE A 18 8.70 -6.91 13.25
N ILE A 19 8.99 -5.62 13.40
CA ILE A 19 9.92 -5.14 14.43
C ILE A 19 9.38 -5.48 15.83
N GLY A 20 8.10 -5.22 16.12
CA GLY A 20 7.48 -5.54 17.39
C GLY A 20 7.50 -7.05 17.71
N LEU A 21 7.17 -7.88 16.74
CA LEU A 21 7.25 -9.34 16.86
C LEU A 21 8.69 -9.83 17.05
N ALA A 22 9.66 -9.27 16.32
CA ALA A 22 11.07 -9.62 16.47
C ALA A 22 11.57 -9.28 17.87
N MET A 23 11.31 -8.06 18.36
CA MET A 23 11.67 -7.63 19.72
C MET A 23 11.07 -8.55 20.79
N ASN A 24 9.78 -8.85 20.67
CA ASN A 24 9.10 -9.78 21.57
C ASN A 24 9.69 -11.20 21.50
N SER A 25 9.98 -11.71 20.30
CA SER A 25 10.47 -13.08 20.10
C SER A 25 11.94 -13.27 20.51
N PHE A 26 12.77 -12.23 20.41
CA PHE A 26 14.16 -12.24 20.88
C PHE A 26 14.29 -11.85 22.36
N GLY A 27 13.19 -11.51 23.04
CA GLY A 27 13.20 -11.08 24.45
C GLY A 27 13.81 -9.70 24.68
N ILE A 28 13.96 -8.89 23.64
CA ILE A 28 14.49 -7.53 23.71
C ILE A 28 13.32 -6.58 23.98
N MET A 29 13.15 -6.16 25.24
CA MET A 29 12.05 -5.29 25.68
C MET A 29 10.66 -5.84 25.25
N PRO A 30 10.27 -7.02 25.76
CA PRO A 30 9.13 -7.79 25.23
C PRO A 30 7.77 -7.11 25.43
N GLU A 31 7.58 -6.37 26.52
CA GLU A 31 6.31 -5.65 26.78
C GLU A 31 6.06 -4.58 25.71
N PHE A 32 7.07 -3.76 25.43
CA PHE A 32 7.01 -2.78 24.34
C PHE A 32 6.83 -3.44 22.98
N GLY A 33 7.58 -4.51 22.68
CA GLY A 33 7.46 -5.24 21.42
C GLY A 33 6.06 -5.83 21.20
N HIS A 34 5.46 -6.37 22.26
CA HIS A 34 4.10 -6.90 22.24
C HIS A 34 3.06 -5.80 21.97
N HIS A 35 3.14 -4.67 22.67
CA HIS A 35 2.23 -3.54 22.43
C HIS A 35 2.41 -2.95 21.03
N LEU A 36 3.65 -2.80 20.56
CA LEU A 36 3.95 -2.30 19.22
C LEU A 36 3.36 -3.22 18.14
N ALA A 37 3.51 -4.54 18.28
CA ALA A 37 2.93 -5.51 17.38
C ALA A 37 1.39 -5.46 17.42
N ALA A 38 0.79 -5.43 18.60
CA ALA A 38 -0.66 -5.41 18.78
C ALA A 38 -1.32 -4.16 18.17
N TYR A 39 -0.77 -2.97 18.43
CA TYR A 39 -1.28 -1.73 17.84
C TYR A 39 -1.09 -1.71 16.32
N SER A 40 0.05 -2.18 15.82
CA SER A 40 0.30 -2.27 14.38
C SER A 40 -0.70 -3.22 13.71
N GLU A 41 -0.92 -4.41 14.28
CA GLU A 41 -1.86 -5.40 13.76
C GLU A 41 -3.30 -4.87 13.71
N PHE A 42 -3.74 -4.22 14.79
CA PHE A 42 -5.08 -3.65 14.86
C PHE A 42 -5.31 -2.58 13.78
N ILE A 43 -4.35 -1.68 13.59
CA ILE A 43 -4.44 -0.64 12.55
C ILE A 43 -4.38 -1.26 11.16
N ILE A 44 -3.51 -2.24 10.93
CA ILE A 44 -3.44 -2.99 9.66
C ILE A 44 -4.80 -3.62 9.34
N ALA A 45 -5.46 -4.26 10.32
CA ALA A 45 -6.75 -4.88 10.11
C ALA A 45 -7.83 -3.87 9.67
N MET A 46 -7.88 -2.70 10.32
CA MET A 46 -8.82 -1.63 9.94
C MET A 46 -8.56 -1.10 8.53
N ILE A 47 -7.30 -0.80 8.19
CA ILE A 47 -6.94 -0.25 6.88
C ILE A 47 -7.10 -1.30 5.78
N SER A 48 -6.82 -2.57 6.07
CA SER A 48 -7.04 -3.69 5.14
C SER A 48 -8.52 -3.89 4.86
N LEU A 49 -9.38 -3.81 5.88
CA LEU A 49 -10.82 -3.85 5.71
C LEU A 49 -11.32 -2.69 4.84
N TYR A 50 -10.82 -1.47 5.07
CA TYR A 50 -11.10 -0.32 4.22
C TYR A 50 -10.66 -0.55 2.77
N GLY A 51 -9.44 -1.02 2.55
CA GLY A 51 -8.90 -1.32 1.22
C GLY A 51 -9.71 -2.39 0.48
N ALA A 52 -10.14 -3.44 1.17
CA ALA A 52 -11.00 -4.49 0.64
C ALA A 52 -12.37 -3.92 0.23
N GLY A 53 -13.03 -3.17 1.13
CA GLY A 53 -14.29 -2.51 0.85
C GLY A 53 -14.20 -1.55 -0.34
N ALA A 54 -13.14 -0.76 -0.41
CA ALA A 54 -12.90 0.15 -1.53
C ALA A 54 -12.69 -0.59 -2.86
N SER A 55 -11.98 -1.72 -2.86
CA SER A 55 -11.79 -2.55 -4.06
C SER A 55 -13.11 -3.10 -4.59
N VAL A 56 -14.03 -3.52 -3.70
CA VAL A 56 -15.35 -4.03 -4.08
C VAL A 56 -16.27 -2.91 -4.52
N LEU A 57 -16.45 -1.87 -3.70
CA LEU A 57 -17.42 -0.79 -3.97
C LEU A 57 -17.01 0.09 -5.15
N ASN A 58 -15.72 0.42 -5.31
CA ASN A 58 -15.28 1.23 -6.45
C ASN A 58 -15.49 0.50 -7.77
N LYS A 59 -15.33 -0.83 -7.80
CA LYS A 59 -15.65 -1.65 -8.96
C LYS A 59 -17.16 -1.76 -9.17
N HIS A 60 -17.94 -1.96 -8.10
CA HIS A 60 -19.39 -2.10 -8.18
C HIS A 60 -20.09 -0.83 -8.71
N PHE A 61 -19.66 0.34 -8.24
CA PHE A 61 -20.27 1.63 -8.62
C PHE A 61 -19.59 2.33 -9.81
N GLY A 62 -18.50 1.79 -10.35
CA GLY A 62 -17.78 2.36 -11.50
C GLY A 62 -17.18 3.75 -11.26
N LYS A 63 -17.11 4.19 -10.00
CA LYS A 63 -16.56 5.50 -9.59
C LYS A 63 -15.80 5.34 -8.27
N PRO A 64 -14.88 6.26 -7.92
CA PRO A 64 -14.22 6.25 -6.62
C PRO A 64 -15.24 6.56 -5.52
N PHE A 65 -15.86 5.52 -4.95
CA PHE A 65 -16.80 5.61 -3.83
C PHE A 65 -16.04 5.73 -2.51
N LEU A 66 -15.00 4.92 -2.31
CA LEU A 66 -14.02 5.05 -1.22
C LEU A 66 -12.65 5.46 -1.80
N PRO A 67 -12.12 6.64 -1.43
CA PRO A 67 -10.86 7.12 -1.99
C PRO A 67 -9.68 6.31 -1.44
N VAL A 68 -8.98 5.58 -2.32
CA VAL A 68 -7.75 4.82 -1.96
C VAL A 68 -6.46 5.62 -2.22
N GLY A 69 -6.60 6.88 -2.64
CA GLY A 69 -5.51 7.74 -3.08
C GLY A 69 -5.07 7.46 -4.52
N LYS A 70 -4.53 8.47 -5.18
CA LYS A 70 -3.88 8.30 -6.48
C LYS A 70 -2.64 7.42 -6.32
N PRO A 71 -2.32 6.60 -7.34
CA PRO A 71 -1.08 5.85 -7.33
C PRO A 71 0.14 6.79 -7.26
N PHE A 72 1.18 6.36 -6.55
CA PHE A 72 2.43 7.12 -6.49
C PHE A 72 3.11 7.06 -7.87
N GLY A 73 3.11 8.20 -8.57
CA GLY A 73 3.62 8.43 -9.93
C GLY A 73 5.13 8.27 -10.13
N ILE A 74 5.77 7.36 -9.40
CA ILE A 74 7.23 7.20 -9.31
C ILE A 74 7.77 6.50 -10.56
N PHE A 75 6.96 5.66 -11.22
CA PHE A 75 7.35 4.99 -12.45
C PHE A 75 6.74 5.69 -13.67
N LYS A 76 7.31 6.85 -14.02
CA LYS A 76 7.05 7.44 -15.34
C LYS A 76 7.90 6.69 -16.36
N GLY A 77 7.37 5.55 -16.83
CA GLY A 77 7.95 4.79 -17.93
C GLY A 77 8.27 5.71 -19.11
N GLU A 78 9.45 5.47 -19.68
CA GLU A 78 10.07 6.20 -20.78
C GLU A 78 9.06 6.57 -21.87
N LYS A 79 9.05 7.85 -22.28
CA LYS A 79 8.31 8.25 -23.48
C LYS A 79 8.99 7.57 -24.67
N THR A 80 8.38 6.53 -25.23
CA THR A 80 8.84 5.98 -26.51
C THR A 80 8.85 7.12 -27.52
N PRO A 81 10.00 7.44 -28.16
CA PRO A 81 10.04 8.45 -29.21
C PRO A 81 9.04 8.05 -30.30
N LYS A 82 8.15 8.98 -30.65
CA LYS A 82 7.25 8.87 -31.80
C LYS A 82 8.14 8.54 -33.01
N ALA A 83 8.04 7.31 -33.52
CA ALA A 83 8.72 6.91 -34.73
C ALA A 83 8.39 7.94 -35.81
N ILE A 84 9.40 8.71 -36.20
CA ILE A 84 9.35 9.60 -37.34
C ILE A 84 9.27 8.65 -38.53
N ILE A 85 8.05 8.38 -38.99
CA ILE A 85 7.82 7.73 -40.28
C ILE A 85 8.40 8.72 -41.29
N PRO A 86 9.49 8.41 -42.01
CA PRO A 86 9.89 9.26 -43.12
C PRO A 86 8.77 9.12 -44.14
N ALA A 87 8.20 10.24 -44.57
CA ALA A 87 7.36 10.29 -45.75
C ALA A 87 8.20 9.75 -46.91
N ALA A 88 7.99 8.48 -47.26
CA ALA A 88 8.49 7.91 -48.50
C ALA A 88 7.59 8.40 -49.63
N SER A 89 8.27 8.79 -50.69
CA SER A 89 7.86 9.55 -51.87
C SER A 89 6.87 8.84 -52.75
#